data_AF-A0A554J779-F1
#
_entry.id   AF-A0A554J779-F1
#
_cell.length_a   1.000
_cell.length_b   1.000
_cell.length_c   1.000
_cell.angle_alpha   90.00
_cell.angle_beta   90.00
_cell.angle_gamma   90.00
#
_symmetry.space_group_name_H-M   'P 1'
#
loop_
_entity.id
_entity.type
_entity.pdbx_description
1 polymer ?
#
loop_
_entity_poly.entity_id
_entity_poly.type
_entity_poly.pdbx_seq_one_letter_code
_entity_poly.pdbx_strand_id
1 'polypeptide(L)'
;METLISLGYYISTLGFIVATVVTYNAVRSSSESGIKTVLNYLFIGTGTFLVITIFQKLSEANVLGISAESTDVWWHIMFYVAMISFYIGFKSLARLGSTDAGASASKDSSMVWGIVTLVVLVTAFVFAGSSESMMQAYNSSQLGELGLHHFVAFALAGVVGAYLFSAKLFLGQIGRAIAGPMIIAIWAFAGQHLWELLTESLKVIVATSETIEGVEKIFLTIAAVCITIAALRLKSLSKTA
;
A
#
# COMPACT_ATOMS: atom_id res chain seq x y z
N MET A 1 -1.34 27.43 -3.98
CA MET A 1 -1.04 26.24 -4.81
C MET A 1 -0.30 25.20 -3.97
N GLU A 2 0.73 25.58 -3.21
CA GLU A 2 1.19 24.83 -2.02
C GLU A 2 0.04 24.35 -1.12
N THR A 3 -0.99 25.19 -0.96
CA THR A 3 -2.20 24.87 -0.20
C THR A 3 -2.96 23.64 -0.75
N LEU A 4 -2.94 23.41 -2.07
CA LEU A 4 -3.63 22.28 -2.71
C LEU A 4 -2.85 20.97 -2.54
N ILE A 5 -1.52 21.02 -2.65
CA ILE A 5 -0.63 19.87 -2.40
C ILE A 5 -0.72 19.47 -0.92
N SER A 6 -0.59 20.46 -0.03
CA SER A 6 -0.75 20.29 1.41
C SER A 6 -2.14 19.70 1.74
N LEU A 7 -3.20 20.22 1.12
CA LEU A 7 -4.55 19.69 1.26
C LEU A 7 -4.67 18.24 0.75
N GLY A 8 -4.13 17.92 -0.42
CA GLY A 8 -4.14 16.56 -0.98
C GLY A 8 -3.41 15.56 -0.09
N TYR A 9 -2.30 16.00 0.52
CA TYR A 9 -1.60 15.21 1.53
C TYR A 9 -2.47 14.98 2.78
N TYR A 10 -3.11 16.02 3.32
CA TYR A 10 -3.97 15.86 4.51
C TYR A 10 -5.19 14.99 4.21
N ILE A 11 -5.78 15.12 3.02
CA ILE A 11 -6.90 14.30 2.57
C ILE A 11 -6.49 12.84 2.45
N SER A 12 -5.37 12.53 1.78
CA SER A 12 -4.89 11.16 1.65
C SER A 12 -4.51 10.56 3.01
N THR A 13 -3.86 11.33 3.90
CA THR A 13 -3.55 10.91 5.27
C THR A 13 -4.81 10.61 6.07
N LEU A 14 -5.78 11.53 6.10
CA LEU A 14 -7.07 11.30 6.74
C LEU A 14 -7.79 10.10 6.15
N GLY A 15 -7.73 9.93 4.83
CA GLY A 15 -8.24 8.76 4.13
C GLY A 15 -7.62 7.46 4.65
N PHE A 16 -6.30 7.39 4.79
CA PHE A 16 -5.62 6.21 5.34
C PHE A 16 -5.85 6.01 6.83
N ILE A 17 -6.04 7.08 7.63
CA ILE A 17 -6.49 6.98 9.02
C ILE A 17 -7.86 6.29 9.08
N VAL A 18 -8.83 6.80 8.32
CA VAL A 18 -10.19 6.24 8.26
C VAL A 18 -10.15 4.80 7.76
N ALA A 19 -9.43 4.52 6.68
CA ALA A 19 -9.26 3.18 6.12
C ALA A 19 -8.67 2.21 7.16
N THR A 20 -7.63 2.63 7.90
CA THR A 20 -6.98 1.84 8.95
C THR A 20 -7.94 1.55 10.11
N VAL A 21 -8.68 2.56 10.58
CA VAL A 21 -9.67 2.38 11.66
C VAL A 21 -10.81 1.47 11.23
N VAL A 22 -11.31 1.61 9.99
CA VAL A 22 -12.38 0.76 9.47
C VAL A 22 -11.91 -0.68 9.29
N THR A 23 -10.72 -0.91 8.72
CA THR A 23 -10.13 -2.24 8.57
C THR A 23 -9.86 -2.90 9.92
N TYR A 24 -9.30 -2.17 10.89
CA TYR A 24 -9.12 -2.64 12.27
C TYR A 24 -10.44 -3.07 12.91
N ASN A 25 -11.48 -2.24 12.79
CA ASN A 25 -12.80 -2.57 13.32
C ASN A 25 -13.39 -3.82 12.66
N ALA A 26 -13.16 -4.02 11.36
CA ALA A 26 -13.61 -5.20 10.62
C ALA A 26 -12.86 -6.46 11.08
N VAL A 27 -11.53 -6.38 11.30
CA VAL A 27 -10.73 -7.45 11.91
C VAL A 27 -11.30 -7.86 13.26
N ARG A 28 -11.52 -6.88 14.15
CA ARG A 28 -12.01 -7.12 15.52
C ARG A 28 -13.41 -7.75 15.54
N SER A 29 -14.27 -7.39 14.60
CA SER A 29 -15.63 -7.92 14.52
C SER A 29 -15.75 -9.27 13.82
N SER A 30 -14.65 -9.81 13.26
CA SER A 30 -14.67 -11.08 12.54
C SER A 30 -14.32 -12.25 13.48
N SER A 31 -15.06 -13.34 13.37
CA SER A 31 -14.74 -14.60 14.06
C SER A 31 -13.40 -15.17 13.58
N GLU A 32 -12.75 -16.01 14.38
CA GLU A 32 -11.51 -16.74 14.02
C GLU A 32 -11.78 -17.64 12.81
N SER A 33 -11.66 -17.07 11.62
CA SER A 33 -12.02 -17.64 10.33
C SER A 33 -11.02 -17.17 9.29
N GLY A 34 -10.97 -17.83 8.12
CA GLY A 34 -10.07 -17.37 7.06
C GLY A 34 -10.37 -15.94 6.57
N ILE A 35 -11.59 -15.42 6.77
CA ILE A 35 -11.94 -14.02 6.50
C ILE A 35 -11.12 -13.07 7.40
N LYS A 36 -10.91 -13.43 8.67
CA LYS A 36 -10.09 -12.65 9.60
C LYS A 36 -8.64 -12.58 9.14
N THR A 37 -8.09 -13.67 8.59
CA THR A 37 -6.75 -13.66 8.00
C THR A 37 -6.65 -12.69 6.82
N VAL A 38 -7.63 -12.67 5.91
CA VAL A 38 -7.69 -11.69 4.81
C VAL A 38 -7.70 -10.26 5.36
N LEU A 39 -8.57 -10.02 6.35
CA LEU A 39 -8.72 -8.71 7.00
C LEU A 39 -7.44 -8.26 7.69
N ASN A 40 -6.70 -9.17 8.34
CA ASN A 40 -5.41 -8.83 8.97
C ASN A 40 -4.41 -8.33 7.94
N TYR A 41 -4.27 -9.02 6.80
CA TYR A 41 -3.36 -8.58 5.74
C TYR A 41 -3.78 -7.26 5.10
N LEU A 42 -5.09 -7.03 4.93
CA LEU A 42 -5.61 -5.71 4.50
C LEU A 42 -5.30 -4.63 5.53
N PHE A 43 -5.48 -4.92 6.82
CA PHE A 43 -5.16 -4.00 7.90
C PHE A 43 -3.66 -3.67 7.94
N ILE A 44 -2.78 -4.67 7.83
CA ILE A 44 -1.32 -4.47 7.80
C ILE A 44 -0.92 -3.60 6.61
N GLY A 45 -1.41 -3.91 5.41
CA GLY A 45 -1.10 -3.11 4.22
C GLY A 45 -1.62 -1.67 4.33
N THR A 46 -2.87 -1.50 4.77
CA THR A 46 -3.49 -0.17 4.94
C THR A 46 -2.80 0.65 6.04
N GLY A 47 -2.48 0.02 7.17
CA GLY A 47 -1.73 0.65 8.26
C GLY A 47 -0.32 1.03 7.84
N THR A 48 0.31 0.24 6.97
CA THR A 48 1.61 0.60 6.38
C THR A 48 1.52 1.88 5.56
N PHE A 49 0.47 2.08 4.77
CA PHE A 49 0.24 3.34 4.06
C PHE A 49 0.04 4.53 5.00
N LEU A 50 -0.68 4.35 6.11
CA LEU A 50 -0.77 5.39 7.14
C LEU A 50 0.61 5.74 7.73
N VAL A 51 1.46 4.73 7.96
CA VAL A 51 2.81 4.97 8.46
C VAL A 51 3.68 5.66 7.41
N ILE A 52 3.54 5.31 6.13
CA ILE A 52 4.23 5.97 5.01
C ILE A 52 3.90 7.46 4.99
N THR A 53 2.62 7.85 5.12
CA THR A 53 2.27 9.27 5.12
C THR A 53 2.97 9.96 6.30
N ILE A 54 2.80 9.45 7.52
CA ILE A 54 3.47 10.00 8.72
C ILE A 54 4.99 10.13 8.51
N PHE A 55 5.65 9.11 7.96
CA PHE A 55 7.07 9.13 7.68
C PHE A 55 7.47 10.26 6.72
N GLN A 56 6.74 10.41 5.60
CA GLN A 56 6.97 11.49 4.64
C GLN A 56 6.88 12.87 5.31
N LYS A 57 5.90 13.10 6.19
CA LYS A 57 5.78 14.40 6.91
C LYS A 57 6.88 14.64 7.91
N LEU A 58 7.30 13.63 8.64
CA LEU A 58 8.43 13.76 9.57
C LEU A 58 9.71 14.06 8.80
N SER A 59 9.87 13.47 7.61
CA SER A 59 11.01 13.76 6.76
C SER A 59 10.99 15.18 6.20
N GLU A 60 9.85 15.64 5.65
CA GLU A 60 9.68 17.02 5.18
C GLU A 60 9.93 18.05 6.30
N ALA A 61 9.55 17.73 7.54
CA ALA A 61 9.83 18.55 8.72
C ALA A 61 11.28 18.44 9.22
N ASN A 62 12.15 17.73 8.49
CA ASN A 62 13.54 17.45 8.82
C ASN A 62 13.75 16.78 10.19
N VAL A 63 12.75 16.07 10.70
CA VAL A 63 12.84 15.35 11.98
C VAL A 63 13.74 14.11 11.84
N LEU A 64 13.73 13.48 10.67
CA LEU A 64 14.50 12.28 10.39
C LEU A 64 15.94 12.56 9.92
N GLY A 65 16.25 13.82 9.56
CA GLY A 65 17.58 14.23 9.11
C GLY A 65 18.05 13.55 7.82
N ILE A 66 17.13 13.24 6.91
CA ILE A 66 17.40 12.60 5.61
C ILE A 66 16.99 13.51 4.46
N SER A 67 17.55 13.29 3.27
CA SER A 67 17.17 14.05 2.08
C SER A 67 15.80 13.64 1.52
N ALA A 68 15.25 14.43 0.59
CA ALA A 68 14.02 14.08 -0.12
C ALA A 68 14.20 12.79 -0.95
N GLU A 69 15.35 12.64 -1.60
CA GLU A 69 15.69 11.44 -2.38
C GLU A 69 15.85 10.20 -1.50
N SER A 70 16.38 10.35 -0.28
CA SER A 70 16.42 9.23 0.68
C SER A 70 15.04 8.90 1.22
N THR A 71 14.20 9.92 1.44
CA THR A 71 12.78 9.74 1.80
C THR A 71 12.07 8.92 0.74
N ASP A 72 12.33 9.26 -0.53
CA ASP A 72 11.77 8.59 -1.69
C ASP A 72 12.04 7.07 -1.66
N VAL A 73 13.30 6.67 -1.45
CA VAL A 73 13.66 5.25 -1.37
C VAL A 73 13.02 4.55 -0.17
N TRP A 74 12.99 5.19 0.99
CA TRP A 74 12.44 4.59 2.21
C TRP A 74 10.94 4.33 2.12
N TRP A 75 10.16 5.24 1.53
CA TRP A 75 8.73 5.00 1.39
C TRP A 75 8.42 3.89 0.39
N HIS A 76 9.25 3.73 -0.66
CA HIS A 76 9.16 2.59 -1.57
C HIS A 76 9.41 1.24 -0.89
N ILE A 77 10.39 1.17 0.03
CA ILE A 77 10.63 -0.05 0.82
C ILE A 77 9.39 -0.41 1.65
N MET A 78 8.77 0.58 2.30
CA MET A 78 7.52 0.38 3.06
C MET A 78 6.35 0.02 2.13
N PHE A 79 6.28 0.63 0.95
CA PHE A 79 5.28 0.33 -0.08
C PHE A 79 5.35 -1.14 -0.51
N TYR A 80 6.55 -1.70 -0.70
CA TYR A 80 6.71 -3.11 -1.05
C TYR A 80 6.12 -4.04 0.01
N VAL A 81 6.34 -3.73 1.29
CA VAL A 81 5.73 -4.48 2.39
C VAL A 81 4.21 -4.37 2.37
N ALA A 82 3.66 -3.19 2.08
CA ALA A 82 2.21 -3.01 1.94
C ALA A 82 1.62 -3.84 0.79
N MET A 83 2.26 -3.81 -0.39
CA MET A 83 1.83 -4.57 -1.56
C MET A 83 1.92 -6.09 -1.34
N ILE A 84 2.99 -6.57 -0.73
CA ILE A 84 3.13 -7.99 -0.38
C ILE A 84 2.04 -8.40 0.61
N SER A 85 1.73 -7.54 1.59
CA SER A 85 0.61 -7.77 2.52
C SER A 85 -0.71 -7.95 1.76
N PHE A 86 -1.04 -7.02 0.87
CA PHE A 86 -2.25 -7.12 0.04
C PHE A 86 -2.26 -8.36 -0.82
N TYR A 87 -1.14 -8.72 -1.45
CA TYR A 87 -1.03 -9.93 -2.25
C TYR A 87 -1.34 -11.20 -1.44
N ILE A 88 -0.76 -11.34 -0.24
CA ILE A 88 -1.02 -12.49 0.63
C ILE A 88 -2.49 -12.50 1.09
N GLY A 89 -3.05 -11.33 1.40
CA GLY A 89 -4.48 -11.15 1.71
C GLY A 89 -5.38 -11.61 0.55
N PHE A 90 -5.09 -11.20 -0.68
CA PHE A 90 -5.85 -11.60 -1.86
C PHE A 90 -5.70 -13.08 -2.19
N LYS A 91 -4.51 -13.68 -2.00
CA LYS A 91 -4.34 -15.13 -2.11
C LYS A 91 -5.18 -15.89 -1.11
N SER A 92 -5.26 -15.38 0.12
CA SER A 92 -6.11 -15.95 1.17
C SER A 92 -7.58 -15.81 0.80
N LEU A 93 -7.99 -14.67 0.25
CA LEU A 93 -9.36 -14.42 -0.23
C LEU A 93 -9.73 -15.36 -1.39
N ALA A 94 -8.82 -15.57 -2.34
CA ALA A 94 -8.99 -16.50 -3.46
C ALA A 94 -9.23 -17.93 -3.01
N ARG A 95 -8.47 -18.40 -2.01
CA ARG A 95 -8.63 -19.74 -1.44
C ARG A 95 -9.97 -19.95 -0.73
N LEU A 96 -10.52 -18.90 -0.10
CA LEU A 96 -11.84 -18.98 0.53
C LEU A 96 -12.98 -19.10 -0.47
N GLY A 97 -12.81 -18.54 -1.67
CA GLY A 97 -13.81 -18.58 -2.72
C GLY A 97 -13.76 -19.84 -3.60
N SER A 98 -12.62 -20.54 -3.64
CA SER A 98 -12.49 -21.79 -4.41
C SER A 98 -13.24 -22.94 -3.75
N THR A 99 -14.09 -23.62 -4.52
CA THR A 99 -14.90 -24.78 -4.11
C THR A 99 -14.11 -26.05 -3.84
N ASP A 100 -12.79 -26.03 -4.00
CA ASP A 100 -11.93 -27.17 -3.71
C ASP A 100 -11.81 -27.35 -2.19
N ALA A 101 -12.68 -28.22 -1.66
CA ALA A 101 -12.79 -28.64 -0.26
C ALA A 101 -11.53 -29.29 0.36
N GLY A 102 -10.39 -29.24 -0.34
CA GLY A 102 -9.08 -29.73 0.11
C GLY A 102 -8.03 -28.63 0.36
N ALA A 103 -8.38 -27.34 0.24
CA ALA A 103 -7.47 -26.25 0.56
C ALA A 103 -7.20 -26.22 2.08
N SER A 104 -6.17 -26.96 2.49
CA SER A 104 -5.64 -27.10 3.85
C SER A 104 -5.79 -25.81 4.65
N ALA A 105 -6.14 -25.93 5.93
CA ALA A 105 -5.99 -24.87 6.92
C ALA A 105 -4.54 -24.35 6.87
N SER A 106 -4.28 -23.33 6.05
CA SER A 106 -2.96 -22.72 6.00
C SER A 106 -2.77 -22.07 7.34
N LYS A 107 -1.72 -22.46 8.07
CA LYS A 107 -1.35 -21.85 9.34
C LYS A 107 -1.39 -20.33 9.17
N ASP A 108 -2.27 -19.68 9.92
CA ASP A 108 -2.37 -18.23 9.89
C ASP A 108 -1.01 -17.64 10.31
N SER A 109 -0.31 -17.08 9.33
CA SER A 109 1.00 -16.44 9.50
C SER A 109 0.89 -14.92 9.58
N SER A 110 -0.33 -14.36 9.67
CA SER A 110 -0.55 -12.91 9.67
C SER A 110 0.13 -12.22 10.86
N MET A 111 0.25 -12.89 12.01
CA MET A 111 1.01 -12.40 13.16
C MET A 111 2.51 -12.30 12.85
N VAL A 112 3.10 -13.35 12.28
CA VAL A 112 4.53 -13.36 11.91
C VAL A 112 4.80 -12.28 10.87
N TRP A 113 3.93 -12.16 9.87
CA TRP A 113 4.04 -11.11 8.86
C TRP A 113 3.87 -9.72 9.46
N GLY A 114 2.94 -9.53 10.40
CA GLY A 114 2.78 -8.27 11.14
C GLY A 114 4.05 -7.88 11.91
N ILE A 115 4.74 -8.84 12.52
CA ILE A 115 6.04 -8.61 13.18
C ILE A 115 7.09 -8.21 12.14
N VAL A 116 7.18 -8.90 11.01
CA VAL A 116 8.13 -8.55 9.93
C VAL A 116 7.85 -7.14 9.42
N THR A 117 6.59 -6.80 9.16
CA THR A 117 6.19 -5.43 8.77
C THR A 117 6.60 -4.42 9.82
N LEU A 118 6.30 -4.67 11.10
CA LEU A 118 6.68 -3.79 12.20
C LEU A 118 8.20 -3.57 12.26
N VAL A 119 9.00 -4.63 12.08
CA VAL A 119 10.46 -4.53 12.06
C VAL A 119 10.93 -3.64 10.91
N VAL A 120 10.37 -3.80 9.71
CA VAL A 120 10.71 -2.92 8.56
C VAL A 120 10.35 -1.47 8.86
N LEU A 121 9.16 -1.21 9.41
CA LEU A 121 8.71 0.14 9.76
C LEU A 121 9.61 0.77 10.83
N VAL A 122 9.90 0.06 11.92
CA VAL A 122 10.82 0.53 12.96
C VAL A 122 12.20 0.79 12.39
N THR A 123 12.68 -0.06 11.48
CA THR A 123 13.98 0.11 10.83
C THR A 123 14.02 1.41 10.03
N ALA A 124 12.98 1.71 9.25
CA ALA A 124 12.89 2.94 8.49
C ALA A 124 12.97 4.18 9.40
N PHE A 125 12.31 4.18 10.56
CA PHE A 125 12.32 5.34 11.46
C PHE A 125 13.61 5.47 12.29
N VAL A 126 14.21 4.36 12.70
CA VAL A 126 15.38 4.37 13.58
C VAL A 126 16.68 4.52 12.79
N PHE A 127 16.76 3.92 11.61
CA PHE A 127 17.99 3.85 10.83
C PHE A 127 17.99 4.73 9.59
N ALA A 128 16.91 5.46 9.27
CA ALA A 128 16.86 6.38 8.14
C ALA A 128 18.10 7.30 8.10
N GLY A 129 18.31 8.11 9.14
CA GLY A 129 19.42 9.07 9.19
C GLY A 129 20.81 8.41 9.17
N SER A 130 21.00 7.28 9.86
CA SER A 130 22.29 6.58 9.86
C SER A 130 22.59 5.85 8.55
N SER A 131 21.57 5.60 7.73
CA SER A 131 21.67 5.00 6.39
C SER A 131 21.78 6.02 5.25
N GLU A 132 21.79 7.32 5.55
CA GLU A 132 21.72 8.38 4.53
C GLU A 132 22.81 8.24 3.46
N SER A 133 24.05 7.95 3.86
CA SER A 133 25.16 7.75 2.91
C SER A 133 24.94 6.59 1.95
N MET A 134 24.28 5.52 2.41
CA MET A 134 23.91 4.37 1.58
C MET A 134 22.78 4.73 0.62
N MET A 135 21.77 5.49 1.07
CA MET A 135 20.68 5.96 0.21
C MET A 135 21.19 6.90 -0.89
N GLN A 136 22.07 7.84 -0.55
CA GLN A 136 22.71 8.73 -1.51
C GLN A 136 23.57 7.97 -2.53
N ALA A 137 24.31 6.95 -2.09
CA ALA A 137 25.07 6.09 -2.98
C ALA A 137 24.17 5.31 -3.96
N TYR A 138 23.00 4.84 -3.49
CA TYR A 138 22.00 4.22 -4.36
C TYR A 138 21.41 5.23 -5.36
N ASN A 139 20.99 6.41 -4.90
CA ASN A 139 20.39 7.44 -5.76
C ASN A 139 21.37 7.94 -6.84
N SER A 140 22.67 7.96 -6.53
CA SER A 140 23.74 8.30 -7.48
C SER A 140 24.17 7.13 -8.39
N SER A 141 23.59 5.94 -8.20
CA SER A 141 23.90 4.77 -9.03
C SER A 141 23.03 4.75 -10.28
N GLN A 142 23.47 4.04 -11.33
CA GLN A 142 22.68 3.84 -12.55
C GLN A 142 21.29 3.26 -12.27
N LEU A 143 21.14 2.44 -11.24
CA LEU A 143 19.84 1.86 -10.86
C LEU A 143 18.93 2.89 -10.18
N GLY A 144 19.49 3.78 -9.37
CA GLY A 144 18.76 4.90 -8.77
C GLY A 144 18.32 5.91 -9.83
N GLU A 145 19.24 6.30 -10.72
CA GLU A 145 18.98 7.23 -11.83
C GLU A 145 17.88 6.73 -12.77
N LEU A 146 17.86 5.42 -13.08
CA LEU A 146 16.82 4.81 -13.90
C LEU A 146 15.48 4.61 -13.17
N GLY A 147 15.39 4.94 -11.87
CA GLY A 147 14.17 4.80 -11.09
C GLY A 147 13.81 3.35 -10.80
N LEU A 148 14.79 2.51 -10.46
CA LEU A 148 14.52 1.09 -10.18
C LEU A 148 13.45 0.91 -9.09
N HIS A 149 13.44 1.78 -8.07
CA HIS A 149 12.44 1.73 -7.01
C HIS A 149 11.02 2.00 -7.54
N HIS A 150 10.83 3.00 -8.40
CA HIS A 150 9.56 3.28 -9.09
C HIS A 150 9.15 2.12 -9.99
N PHE A 151 10.08 1.58 -10.78
CA PHE A 151 9.81 0.45 -11.67
C PHE A 151 9.35 -0.79 -10.90
N VAL A 152 10.05 -1.14 -9.82
CA VAL A 152 9.68 -2.28 -8.96
C VAL A 152 8.32 -2.04 -8.31
N ALA A 153 8.02 -0.82 -7.87
CA ALA A 153 6.74 -0.47 -7.28
C ALA A 153 5.58 -0.59 -8.27
N PHE A 154 5.75 -0.02 -9.47
CA PHE A 154 4.83 -0.16 -10.59
C PHE A 154 4.59 -1.63 -10.94
N ALA A 155 5.66 -2.40 -11.16
CA ALA A 155 5.57 -3.81 -11.55
C ALA A 155 4.90 -4.65 -10.46
N LEU A 156 5.26 -4.44 -9.19
CA LEU A 156 4.68 -5.15 -8.05
C LEU A 156 3.18 -4.84 -7.92
N ALA A 157 2.80 -3.56 -7.93
CA ALA A 157 1.40 -3.17 -7.89
C ALA A 157 0.62 -3.73 -9.09
N GLY A 158 1.20 -3.68 -10.30
CA GLY A 158 0.63 -4.27 -11.51
C GLY A 158 0.40 -5.79 -11.38
N VAL A 159 1.37 -6.53 -10.85
CA VAL A 159 1.24 -7.98 -10.60
C VAL A 159 0.16 -8.27 -9.57
N VAL A 160 0.12 -7.52 -8.46
CA VAL A 160 -0.92 -7.68 -7.42
C VAL A 160 -2.31 -7.36 -7.97
N GLY A 161 -2.42 -6.30 -8.76
CA GLY A 161 -3.67 -5.86 -9.41
C GLY A 161 -4.16 -6.87 -10.44
N ALA A 162 -3.26 -7.36 -11.29
CA ALA A 162 -3.55 -8.42 -12.26
C ALA A 162 -3.96 -9.73 -11.58
N TYR A 163 -3.26 -10.13 -10.52
CA TYR A 163 -3.62 -11.30 -9.73
C TYR A 163 -5.03 -11.19 -9.17
N LEU A 164 -5.36 -10.08 -8.49
CA LEU A 164 -6.69 -9.89 -7.92
C LEU A 164 -7.77 -9.81 -9.00
N PHE A 165 -7.48 -9.16 -10.14
CA PHE A 165 -8.39 -9.09 -11.28
C PHE A 165 -8.72 -10.47 -11.84
N SER A 166 -7.74 -11.36 -11.97
CA SER A 166 -7.97 -12.74 -12.40
C SER A 166 -8.64 -13.59 -11.32
N ALA A 167 -8.22 -13.42 -10.06
CA ALA A 167 -8.75 -14.17 -8.92
C ALA A 167 -10.23 -13.85 -8.65
N LYS A 168 -10.72 -12.64 -8.99
CA LYS A 168 -12.10 -12.18 -8.71
C LYS A 168 -13.19 -13.11 -9.22
N LEU A 169 -12.91 -13.88 -10.28
CA LEU A 169 -13.86 -14.85 -10.86
C LEU A 169 -14.18 -15.99 -9.88
N PHE A 170 -13.24 -16.31 -9.01
CA PHE A 170 -13.31 -17.42 -8.05
C PHE A 170 -13.77 -16.98 -6.65
N LEU A 171 -14.12 -15.71 -6.44
CA LEU A 171 -14.30 -15.13 -5.09
C LEU A 171 -15.71 -15.22 -4.49
N GLY A 172 -16.64 -15.92 -5.15
CA GLY A 172 -18.06 -15.94 -4.75
C GLY A 172 -18.67 -14.53 -4.69
N GLN A 173 -19.84 -14.35 -4.05
CA GLN A 173 -20.44 -13.02 -3.89
C GLN A 173 -19.69 -12.14 -2.90
N ILE A 174 -19.22 -12.71 -1.78
CA ILE A 174 -18.55 -11.97 -0.69
C ILE A 174 -17.23 -11.37 -1.17
N GLY A 175 -16.35 -12.16 -1.80
CA GLY A 175 -15.07 -11.64 -2.26
C GLY A 175 -15.20 -10.76 -3.51
N ARG A 176 -16.23 -10.92 -4.36
CA ARG A 176 -16.51 -9.97 -5.47
C ARG A 176 -16.85 -8.57 -4.99
N ALA A 177 -17.55 -8.44 -3.86
CA ALA A 177 -17.93 -7.14 -3.30
C ALA A 177 -16.70 -6.29 -2.91
N ILE A 178 -15.59 -6.95 -2.57
CA ILE A 178 -14.34 -6.35 -2.06
C ILE A 178 -13.31 -6.20 -3.17
N ALA A 179 -13.22 -7.17 -4.08
CA ALA A 179 -12.24 -7.18 -5.15
C ALA A 179 -12.37 -5.96 -6.06
N GLY A 180 -13.59 -5.49 -6.37
CA GLY A 180 -13.79 -4.31 -7.24
C GLY A 180 -13.06 -3.06 -6.73
N PRO A 181 -13.41 -2.54 -5.54
CA PRO A 181 -12.70 -1.39 -4.96
C PRO A 181 -11.20 -1.65 -4.78
N MET A 182 -10.79 -2.83 -4.31
CA MET A 182 -9.36 -3.13 -4.13
C MET A 182 -8.59 -3.16 -5.47
N ILE A 183 -9.17 -3.66 -6.56
CA ILE A 183 -8.56 -3.60 -7.89
C ILE A 183 -8.30 -2.14 -8.27
N ILE A 184 -9.28 -1.25 -8.09
CA ILE A 184 -9.13 0.18 -8.39
C ILE A 184 -8.01 0.78 -7.52
N ALA A 185 -7.97 0.46 -6.23
CA ALA A 185 -6.92 0.95 -5.33
C ALA A 185 -5.51 0.52 -5.76
N ILE A 186 -5.33 -0.77 -6.08
CA ILE A 186 -4.03 -1.30 -6.48
C ILE A 186 -3.59 -0.75 -7.84
N TRP A 187 -4.50 -0.61 -8.79
CA TRP A 187 -4.20 0.03 -10.07
C TRP A 187 -3.95 1.53 -9.95
N ALA A 188 -4.55 2.21 -8.97
CA ALA A 188 -4.21 3.60 -8.67
C ALA A 188 -2.77 3.71 -8.17
N PHE A 189 -2.30 2.81 -7.30
CA PHE A 189 -0.88 2.76 -6.91
C PHE A 189 0.03 2.43 -8.09
N ALA A 190 -0.35 1.47 -8.95
CA ALA A 190 0.43 1.19 -10.16
C ALA A 190 0.50 2.42 -11.08
N GLY A 191 -0.61 3.13 -11.27
CA GLY A 191 -0.67 4.37 -12.04
C GLY A 191 0.18 5.49 -11.45
N GLN A 192 0.17 5.65 -10.13
CA GLN A 192 1.04 6.58 -9.41
C GLN A 192 2.51 6.31 -9.71
N HIS A 193 2.97 5.07 -9.53
CA HIS A 193 4.39 4.75 -9.74
C HIS A 193 4.81 4.77 -11.20
N LEU A 194 3.88 4.47 -12.12
CA LEU A 194 4.14 4.68 -13.54
C LEU A 194 4.30 6.18 -13.84
N TRP A 195 3.47 7.02 -13.23
CA TRP A 195 3.57 8.47 -13.35
C TRP A 195 4.94 8.97 -12.84
N GLU A 196 5.32 8.62 -11.61
CA GLU A 196 6.62 8.95 -11.00
C GLU A 196 7.80 8.46 -11.87
N LEU A 197 7.73 7.22 -12.40
CA LEU A 197 8.74 6.68 -13.30
C LEU A 197 8.90 7.53 -14.56
N LEU A 198 7.79 7.99 -15.16
CA LEU A 198 7.80 8.75 -16.40
C LEU A 198 8.25 10.21 -16.20
N THR A 199 7.94 10.81 -15.04
CA THR A 199 8.21 12.23 -14.76
C THR A 199 9.50 12.48 -14.00
N GLU A 200 9.82 11.66 -12.99
CA GLU A 200 10.94 11.90 -12.07
C GLU A 200 12.21 11.16 -12.50
N SER A 201 12.07 9.89 -12.88
CA SER A 201 13.22 9.04 -13.23
C SER A 201 13.58 9.11 -14.71
N LEU A 202 12.66 8.67 -15.59
CA LEU A 202 12.92 8.62 -17.02
C LEU A 202 12.82 10.00 -17.69
N LYS A 203 12.12 10.94 -17.04
CA LYS A 203 11.93 12.33 -17.50
C LYS A 203 11.43 12.41 -18.94
N VAL A 204 10.65 11.42 -19.36
CA VAL A 204 10.01 11.39 -20.69
C VAL A 204 8.78 12.31 -20.74
N ILE A 205 8.22 12.66 -19.58
CA ILE A 205 7.21 13.69 -19.42
C ILE A 205 7.81 14.82 -18.58
N VAL A 206 7.88 16.02 -19.13
CA VAL A 206 8.37 17.21 -18.41
C VAL A 206 7.17 17.90 -17.73
N ALA A 207 7.16 17.88 -16.40
CA ALA A 207 6.15 18.52 -15.57
C ALA A 207 6.82 19.27 -14.41
N THR A 208 6.13 20.25 -13.84
CA THR A 208 6.59 20.91 -12.61
C THR A 208 6.46 19.95 -11.43
N SER A 209 7.32 20.07 -10.41
CA SER A 209 7.22 19.28 -9.16
C SER A 209 5.81 19.34 -8.57
N GLU A 210 5.19 20.53 -8.58
CA GLU A 210 3.81 20.72 -8.12
C GLU A 210 2.78 19.86 -8.86
N THR A 211 2.94 19.72 -10.19
CA THR A 211 2.05 18.89 -11.00
C THR A 211 2.27 17.42 -10.71
N ILE A 212 3.53 17.01 -10.56
CA ILE A 212 3.93 15.63 -10.28
C ILE A 212 3.31 15.19 -8.94
N GLU A 213 3.59 15.95 -7.87
CA GLU A 213 3.05 15.69 -6.53
C GLU A 213 1.53 15.74 -6.49
N GLY A 214 0.91 16.69 -7.20
CA GLY A 214 -0.55 16.82 -7.27
C GLY A 214 -1.22 15.57 -7.83
N VAL A 215 -0.67 14.99 -8.91
CA VAL A 215 -1.18 13.75 -9.52
C VAL A 215 -1.00 12.56 -8.59
N GLU A 216 0.14 12.44 -7.89
CA GLU A 216 0.32 11.40 -6.87
C GLU A 216 -0.77 11.46 -5.80
N LYS A 217 -1.08 12.65 -5.27
CA LYS A 217 -2.07 12.79 -4.19
C LYS A 217 -3.48 12.41 -4.67
N ILE A 218 -3.78 12.60 -5.95
CA ILE A 218 -5.03 12.11 -6.55
C ILE A 218 -5.07 10.58 -6.50
N PHE A 219 -4.01 9.89 -6.97
CA PHE A 219 -3.96 8.43 -6.93
C PHE A 219 -4.03 7.87 -5.51
N LEU A 220 -3.28 8.44 -4.56
CA LEU A 220 -3.34 8.07 -3.14
C LEU A 220 -4.74 8.26 -2.56
N THR A 221 -5.42 9.34 -2.90
CA THR A 221 -6.80 9.61 -2.44
C THR A 221 -7.78 8.58 -3.00
N ILE A 222 -7.68 8.26 -4.31
CA ILE A 222 -8.49 7.21 -4.94
C ILE A 222 -8.27 5.87 -4.23
N ALA A 223 -7.01 5.52 -3.96
CA ALA A 223 -6.67 4.28 -3.26
C ALA A 223 -7.25 4.24 -1.84
N ALA A 224 -7.08 5.30 -1.05
CA ALA A 224 -7.61 5.39 0.31
C ALA A 224 -9.14 5.25 0.37
N VAL A 225 -9.86 5.93 -0.54
CA VAL A 225 -11.32 5.83 -0.67
C VAL A 225 -11.73 4.40 -1.01
N CYS A 226 -11.08 3.79 -2.00
CA CYS A 226 -11.40 2.44 -2.45
C CYS A 226 -11.13 1.37 -1.38
N ILE A 227 -10.02 1.47 -0.65
CA ILE A 227 -9.70 0.60 0.48
C ILE A 227 -10.75 0.74 1.59
N THR A 228 -11.17 1.98 1.89
CA THR A 228 -12.22 2.24 2.88
C THR A 228 -13.54 1.57 2.46
N ILE A 229 -13.95 1.71 1.20
CA ILE A 229 -15.16 1.07 0.66
C ILE A 229 -15.06 -0.45 0.76
N ALA A 230 -13.92 -1.03 0.37
CA ALA A 230 -13.67 -2.47 0.49
C ALA A 230 -13.81 -2.96 1.94
N ALA A 231 -13.21 -2.24 2.90
CA ALA A 231 -13.26 -2.58 4.31
C ALA A 231 -14.68 -2.47 4.90
N LEU A 232 -15.44 -1.43 4.54
CA LEU A 232 -16.84 -1.27 4.95
C LEU A 232 -17.72 -2.42 4.43
N ARG A 233 -17.55 -2.80 3.15
CA ARG A 233 -18.27 -3.93 2.55
C ARG A 233 -17.91 -5.23 3.26
N LEU A 234 -16.64 -5.48 3.53
CA LEU A 234 -16.21 -6.69 4.21
C LEU A 234 -16.75 -6.77 5.65
N LYS A 235 -16.80 -5.64 6.38
CA LYS A 235 -17.43 -5.55 7.71
C LYS A 235 -18.93 -5.84 7.69
N SER A 236 -19.67 -5.40 6.67
CA SER A 236 -21.11 -5.70 6.57
C SER A 236 -21.37 -7.21 6.41
N LEU A 237 -20.46 -7.89 5.71
CA LEU A 237 -20.56 -9.33 5.43
C LEU A 237 -20.12 -10.18 6.64
N SER A 238 -19.22 -9.67 7.49
CA SER A 238 -18.82 -10.35 8.73
C SER A 238 -19.90 -10.36 9.82
N LYS A 239 -20.98 -9.57 9.67
CA LYS A 239 -22.12 -9.54 10.59
C LYS A 239 -23.26 -10.47 10.20
N THR A 240 -23.20 -11.04 8.98
CA THR A 240 -24.27 -11.86 8.39
C THR A 240 -23.91 -13.35 8.31
N ALA A 241 -22.68 -13.71 8.70
CA ALA A 241 -22.21 -15.08 8.86
C ALA A 241 -22.07 -15.40 10.36
#